data_AF-A0A9R0Q3X3-F1
#
_entry.id   AF-A0A9R0Q3X3-F1
#
_cell.length_a   1.000
_cell.length_b   1.000
_cell.length_c   1.000
_cell.angle_alpha   90.00
_cell.angle_beta   90.00
_cell.angle_gamma   90.00
#
_symmetry.space_group_name_H-M   'P 1'
#
loop_
_entity.id
_entity.type
_entity.pdbx_description
1 polymer ?
#
loop_
_entity_poly.entity_id
_entity_poly.type
_entity_poly.pdbx_seq_one_letter_code
_entity_poly.pdbx_strand_id
1 'polypeptide(L)' 'MVAAVDAVAEKVVAQLREECATPATRLDGVATAMEEEMRAGLHEDGGSKIKMIISYVDNLPNG' A
#
# COMPACT_ATOMS: atom_id res chain seq x y z
N MET A 1 -19.01 31.44 17.44
CA MET A 1 -17.99 30.45 17.84
C MET A 1 -18.27 29.08 17.23
N VAL A 2 -19.48 28.51 17.38
CA VAL A 2 -19.84 27.18 16.82
C VAL A 2 -19.65 27.08 15.30
N ALA A 3 -20.20 28.01 14.51
CA ALA A 3 -20.08 27.99 13.04
C ALA A 3 -18.63 28.05 12.50
N ALA A 4 -17.69 28.63 13.25
CA ALA A 4 -16.28 28.66 12.85
C ALA A 4 -15.59 27.32 13.07
N VAL A 5 -15.96 26.59 14.13
CA VAL A 5 -15.42 25.26 14.43
C VAL A 5 -15.95 24.24 13.43
N ASP A 6 -17.23 24.33 13.05
CA ASP A 6 -17.83 23.45 12.04
C ASP A 6 -17.15 23.61 10.67
N ALA A 7 -16.84 24.84 10.26
CA ALA A 7 -16.12 25.09 9.00
C ALA A 7 -14.70 24.50 9.00
N VAL A 8 -13.99 24.51 10.14
CA VAL A 8 -12.68 23.86 10.26
C VAL A 8 -12.83 22.35 10.21
N ALA A 9 -13.82 21.78 10.89
CA ALA A 9 -14.08 20.34 10.88
C ALA A 9 -14.37 19.82 9.46
N GLU A 10 -15.23 20.51 8.71
CA GLU A 10 -15.54 20.17 7.31
C GLU A 10 -14.28 20.20 6.43
N LYS A 11 -13.42 21.21 6.61
CA LYS A 11 -12.16 21.32 5.86
C LYS A 11 -11.21 20.15 6.17
N VAL A 12 -11.07 19.77 7.44
CA VAL A 12 -10.22 18.64 7.85
C VAL A 12 -10.73 17.33 7.24
N VAL A 13 -12.05 17.11 7.26
CA VAL A 13 -12.65 15.91 6.67
C VAL A 13 -12.48 15.89 5.15
N ALA A 14 -12.64 17.04 4.47
CA ALA A 14 -12.43 17.14 3.03
C ALA A 14 -10.98 16.82 2.64
N GLN A 15 -10.01 17.40 3.35
CA GLN A 15 -8.59 17.12 3.13
C GLN A 15 -8.26 15.64 3.36
N LEU A 16 -8.78 15.05 4.44
CA LEU A 16 -8.58 13.63 4.73
C LEU A 16 -9.14 12.75 3.59
N ARG A 17 -10.33 13.06 3.07
CA ARG A 17 -10.92 12.32 1.94
C ARG A 17 -10.07 12.42 0.68
N GLU A 18 -9.50 13.59 0.40
CA GLU A 18 -8.62 13.80 -0.74
C GLU A 18 -7.30 13.04 -0.60
N GLU A 19 -6.61 13.18 0.53
CA GLU A 19 -5.31 12.55 0.76
C GLU A 19 -5.41 11.02 0.82
N CYS A 20 -6.50 10.49 1.40
CA CYS A 20 -6.78 9.07 1.46
C CYS A 20 -7.47 8.51 0.20
N ALA A 21 -7.78 9.34 -0.80
CA ALA A 21 -8.38 8.85 -2.03
C ALA A 21 -7.44 7.84 -2.73
N THR A 22 -8.01 6.69 -3.08
CA THR A 22 -7.31 5.57 -3.73
C THR A 22 -7.97 5.23 -5.07
N PRO A 23 -7.91 6.14 -6.07
CA PRO A 23 -8.40 5.84 -7.40
C PRO A 23 -7.57 4.69 -8.01
N ALA A 24 -8.16 3.97 -8.97
CA ALA A 24 -7.52 2.82 -9.61
C ALA A 24 -6.12 3.13 -10.17
N THR A 25 -5.92 4.33 -10.74
CA THR A 25 -4.60 4.78 -11.25
C THR A 25 -3.53 4.88 -10.18
N ARG A 26 -3.89 5.31 -8.95
CA ARG A 26 -2.95 5.33 -7.81
C ARG A 26 -2.64 3.91 -7.34
N LEU A 27 -3.66 3.04 -7.31
CA LEU A 27 -3.49 1.63 -6.93
C LEU A 27 -2.60 0.86 -7.91
N ASP A 28 -2.68 1.17 -9.20
CA ASP A 28 -1.80 0.59 -10.24
C ASP A 28 -0.32 0.93 -10.00
N GLY A 29 -0.04 2.19 -9.64
CA GLY A 29 1.31 2.59 -9.21
C GLY A 29 1.78 1.88 -7.94
N VAL A 30 0.89 1.68 -6.96
CA VAL A 30 1.21 0.89 -5.74
C VAL A 30 1.51 -0.56 -6.10
N ALA A 31 0.72 -1.18 -6.99
CA ALA A 31 0.93 -2.54 -7.44
C ALA A 31 2.27 -2.69 -8.20
N THR A 32 2.60 -1.71 -9.04
CA THR A 32 3.89 -1.67 -9.75
C THR A 32 5.06 -1.58 -8.78
N ALA A 33 5.00 -0.67 -7.80
CA ALA A 33 6.04 -0.55 -6.77
C ALA A 33 6.15 -1.82 -5.90
N MET A 34 5.03 -2.49 -5.61
CA MET A 34 5.02 -3.78 -4.90
C MET A 34 5.75 -4.87 -5.70
N GLU A 35 5.53 -4.93 -7.02
CA GLU A 35 6.20 -5.87 -7.91
C GLU A 35 7.73 -5.65 -7.93
N GLU A 36 8.16 -4.39 -7.99
CA GLU A 36 9.58 -4.01 -7.96
C GLU A 36 10.26 -4.48 -6.66
N GLU A 37 9.63 -4.23 -5.52
CA GLU A 37 10.14 -4.68 -4.21
C GLU A 37 10.18 -6.21 -4.12
N MET A 38 9.14 -6.91 -4.59
CA MET A 38 9.13 -8.38 -4.63
C MET A 38 10.27 -8.93 -5.50
N ARG A 39 10.51 -8.32 -6.66
CA ARG A 39 11.59 -8.72 -7.57
C ARG A 39 12.96 -8.52 -6.93
N ALA A 40 13.17 -7.39 -6.26
CA ALA A 40 14.41 -7.09 -5.56
C ALA A 40 14.64 -8.04 -4.36
N GLY A 41 13.60 -8.33 -3.58
CA GLY A 41 13.67 -9.26 -2.45
C GLY A 41 13.92 -10.73 -2.85
N LEU A 42 13.45 -11.14 -4.03
CA LEU A 42 13.75 -12.47 -4.59
C LEU A 42 15.15 -12.58 -5.20
N HIS A 43 15.74 -11.45 -5.62
CA HIS A 43 17.07 -11.43 -6.24
C HIS A 43 18.17 -11.64 -5.20
N GLU A 44 18.07 -10.97 -4.05
CA GLU A 44 19.04 -11.06 -2.97
C GLU A 44 18.39 -10.85 -1.59
N ASP A 45 18.90 -11.57 -0.58
CA ASP A 45 18.48 -11.40 0.81
C ASP A 45 18.77 -9.96 1.26
N GLY A 46 17.72 -9.23 1.63
CA GLY A 46 17.83 -7.82 2.04
C GLY A 46 17.81 -6.82 0.87
N GLY A 47 17.62 -7.27 -0.37
CA GLY A 47 17.51 -6.39 -1.56
C GLY A 47 16.25 -5.52 -1.59
N SER A 48 15.30 -5.78 -0.69
CA SER A 48 14.03 -5.06 -0.56
C SER A 48 13.57 -5.01 0.90
N LYS A 49 12.63 -4.11 1.20
CA LYS A 49 11.87 -4.15 2.47
C LYS A 49 11.00 -5.39 2.59
N ILE A 50 10.62 -6.00 1.47
CA ILE A 50 9.91 -7.28 1.41
C ILE A 50 10.94 -8.40 1.45
N LYS A 51 10.95 -9.17 2.53
CA LYS A 51 11.96 -10.19 2.79
C LYS A 51 11.93 -11.40 1.86
N MET A 52 10.83 -11.62 1.15
CA MET A 52 10.62 -12.73 0.20
C MET A 52 11.21 -14.08 0.68
N ILE A 53 10.88 -14.47 1.91
CA ILE A 53 11.48 -15.64 2.58
C ILE A 53 11.06 -16.93 1.89
N ILE A 54 12.03 -17.79 1.61
CA ILE A 54 11.79 -19.14 1.06
C ILE A 54 11.09 -20.01 2.10
N SER A 55 9.90 -20.51 1.76
CA SER A 55 9.07 -21.32 2.67
C SER A 55 9.48 -22.78 2.75
N TYR A 56 10.32 -23.26 1.82
CA TYR A 56 10.65 -24.68 1.62
C TYR A 56 9.42 -25.58 1.34
N VAL A 57 8.30 -24.98 0.91
CA VAL A 57 7.11 -25.70 0.45
C VAL A 57 7.16 -25.77 -1.06
N ASP A 58 7.66 -26.87 -1.59
CA ASP A 58 7.77 -27.09 -3.04
C ASP A 58 6.48 -27.71 -3.63
N ASN A 59 5.74 -28.46 -2.80
CA ASN A 59 4.54 -29.18 -3.23
C ASN A 59 3.34 -28.79 -2.36
N LEU A 60 2.33 -28.19 -2.99
CA LEU A 60 1.04 -27.91 -2.36
C LEU A 60 0.13 -29.15 -2.43
N PRO A 61 -0.86 -29.28 -1.54
CA PRO A 61 -1.84 -30.38 -1.60
C PRO A 61 -2.61 -30.39 -2.93
N ASN A 62 -2.86 -31.58 -3.48
CA ASN A 62 -3.53 -31.77 -4.78
C ASN A 62 -4.91 -32.46 -4.70
N GLY A 63 -5.38 -32.79 -3.49
CA GLY A 63 -6.66 -33.49 -3.26
C GLY A 63 -6.47 -34.79 -2.49
#